data_AF-A0AA43JPJ3-F1
#
_entry.id   AF-A0AA43JPJ3-F1
#
_cell.length_a   1.000
_cell.length_b   1.000
_cell.length_c   1.000
_cell.angle_alpha   90.00
_cell.angle_beta   90.00
_cell.angle_gamma   90.00
#
_symmetry.space_group_name_H-M   'P 1'
#
loop_
_entity.id
_entity.type
_entity.pdbx_description
1 polymer ?
#
loop_
_entity_poly.entity_id
_entity_poly.type
_entity_poly.pdbx_seq_one_letter_code
_entity_poly.pdbx_strand_id
1 'polypeptide(L)'
;MNSIVNIRKSIYILVVMAFLSGCATTEVDKAFRGDMDSFKEAMVIVDYCQSCHVHRTFNPSTHLVQKPAQYEKPPFSDASDCKTCHEIKRNIWRDVIKVTHFPDGSIVESSN
;
A
#
# COMPACT_ATOMS: atom_id res chain seq x y z
N MET A 1 -1.24 -3.72 -51.25
CA MET A 1 -0.40 -2.73 -50.51
C MET A 1 -1.12 -2.12 -49.30
N ASN A 2 -2.40 -1.76 -49.40
CA ASN A 2 -3.13 -1.10 -48.31
C ASN A 2 -3.35 -1.95 -47.05
N SER A 3 -3.58 -3.27 -47.18
CA SER A 3 -3.81 -4.14 -46.01
C SER A 3 -2.58 -4.32 -45.12
N ILE A 4 -1.38 -4.39 -45.69
CA ILE A 4 -0.12 -4.55 -44.92
C ILE A 4 0.19 -3.28 -44.12
N VAL A 5 -0.09 -2.11 -44.70
CA VAL A 5 0.07 -0.81 -44.04
C VAL A 5 -0.93 -0.66 -42.88
N ASN A 6 -2.17 -1.12 -43.05
CA ASN A 6 -3.18 -1.10 -42.00
C ASN A 6 -2.82 -2.03 -40.84
N ILE A 7 -2.31 -3.24 -41.11
CA ILE A 7 -1.84 -4.17 -40.07
C ILE A 7 -0.68 -3.57 -39.26
N ARG A 8 0.31 -2.96 -39.92
CA ARG A 8 1.44 -2.32 -39.22
C ARG A 8 0.99 -1.16 -38.32
N LYS A 9 0.02 -0.36 -38.78
CA LYS A 9 -0.58 0.71 -37.96
C LYS A 9 -1.33 0.15 -36.75
N SER A 10 -2.11 -0.92 -36.94
CA SER A 10 -2.84 -1.59 -35.85
C SER A 10 -1.90 -2.16 -34.78
N ILE A 11 -0.78 -2.78 -35.18
CA ILE A 11 0.24 -3.28 -34.25
C ILE A 11 0.88 -2.12 -33.47
N TYR A 12 1.23 -1.02 -34.15
CA TYR A 12 1.79 0.16 -33.49
C TYR A 12 0.84 0.75 -32.45
N ILE A 13 -0.46 0.84 -32.78
CA ILE A 13 -1.49 1.34 -31.87
C ILE A 13 -1.66 0.41 -30.67
N LEU A 14 -1.65 -0.91 -30.86
CA LEU A 14 -1.73 -1.88 -29.77
C LEU A 14 -0.52 -1.81 -28.83
N VAL A 15 0.69 -1.68 -29.37
CA VAL A 15 1.91 -1.51 -28.57
C VAL A 15 1.85 -0.22 -27.76
N VAL A 16 1.44 0.90 -28.38
CA VAL A 16 1.28 2.19 -27.67
C VAL A 16 0.20 2.11 -26.59
N MET A 17 -0.95 1.46 -26.86
CA MET A 17 -1.99 1.24 -25.84
C MET A 17 -1.52 0.37 -24.68
N ALA A 18 -0.72 -0.68 -24.95
CA ALA A 18 -0.12 -1.52 -23.91
C ALA A 18 0.86 -0.73 -23.03
N PHE A 19 1.55 0.28 -23.57
CA PHE A 19 2.37 1.20 -22.78
C PHE A 19 1.54 2.23 -22.00
N LEU A 20 0.32 2.55 -22.44
CA LEU A 20 -0.59 3.51 -21.80
C LEU A 20 -1.51 2.91 -20.74
N SER A 21 -1.45 1.59 -20.47
CA SER A 21 -2.09 1.01 -19.29
C SER A 21 -1.32 1.42 -18.04
N GLY A 22 -1.45 2.69 -17.66
CA GLY A 22 -0.86 3.25 -16.46
C GLY A 22 -1.24 2.40 -15.26
N CYS A 23 -0.25 2.11 -14.41
CA CYS A 23 -0.49 1.54 -13.09
C CYS A 23 -1.36 2.52 -12.29
N ALA A 24 -2.69 2.34 -12.35
CA ALA A 24 -3.58 3.05 -11.46
C ALA A 24 -3.20 2.71 -10.03
N THR A 25 -2.76 3.72 -9.27
CA THR A 25 -2.45 3.57 -7.86
C THR A 25 -3.76 3.44 -7.11
N THR A 26 -3.86 2.43 -6.25
CA THR A 26 -5.06 2.21 -5.45
C THR A 26 -5.18 3.28 -4.38
N GLU A 27 -6.38 3.46 -3.80
CA GLU A 27 -6.57 4.37 -2.67
C GLU A 27 -5.68 3.96 -1.48
N VAL A 28 -5.44 2.66 -1.27
CA VAL A 28 -4.52 2.18 -0.23
C VAL A 28 -3.08 2.66 -0.50
N ASP A 29 -2.60 2.59 -1.74
CA ASP A 29 -1.26 3.08 -2.08
C ASP A 29 -1.12 4.57 -1.82
N LYS A 30 -2.12 5.35 -2.25
CA LYS A 30 -2.14 6.79 -2.06
C LYS A 30 -2.17 7.16 -0.58
N ALA A 31 -2.93 6.43 0.24
CA ALA A 31 -3.00 6.67 1.67
C ALA A 31 -1.66 6.37 2.36
N PHE A 32 -1.02 5.25 2.05
CA PHE A 32 0.29 4.92 2.63
C PHE A 32 1.42 5.84 2.13
N ARG A 33 1.28 6.48 0.96
CA ARG A 33 2.26 7.47 0.45
C ARG A 33 2.08 8.89 0.97
N GLY A 34 0.96 9.22 1.63
CA GLY A 34 0.69 10.61 2.00
C GLY A 34 0.05 11.46 0.90
N ASP A 35 -0.52 10.83 -0.13
CA ASP A 35 -1.12 11.52 -1.29
C ASP A 35 -2.59 11.95 -1.02
N MET A 36 -3.01 12.00 0.25
CA MET A 36 -4.40 12.29 0.66
C MET A 36 -4.46 13.30 1.81
N ASP A 37 -5.63 13.89 2.02
CA ASP A 37 -5.94 14.58 3.27
C ASP A 37 -5.80 13.62 4.47
N SER A 38 -5.28 14.11 5.60
CA SER A 38 -4.89 13.29 6.75
C SER A 38 -6.08 12.51 7.36
N PHE A 39 -7.29 13.09 7.35
CA PHE A 39 -8.48 12.39 7.85
C PHE A 39 -8.85 11.23 6.92
N LYS A 40 -8.87 11.49 5.61
CA LYS A 40 -9.19 10.47 4.60
C LYS A 40 -8.14 9.36 4.59
N GLU A 41 -6.87 9.74 4.72
CA GLU A 41 -5.75 8.82 4.80
C GLU A 41 -5.93 7.83 5.96
N ALA A 42 -6.13 8.35 7.18
CA ALA A 42 -6.32 7.53 8.36
C ALA A 42 -7.51 6.58 8.20
N MET A 43 -8.62 7.06 7.62
CA MET A 43 -9.80 6.24 7.34
C MET A 43 -9.49 5.08 6.39
N VAL A 44 -8.82 5.35 5.26
CA VAL A 44 -8.47 4.32 4.26
C VAL A 44 -7.50 3.29 4.84
N ILE A 45 -6.52 3.72 5.63
CA ILE A 45 -5.56 2.82 6.27
C ILE A 45 -6.26 1.90 7.29
N VAL A 46 -7.12 2.46 8.13
CA VAL A 46 -7.88 1.68 9.12
C VAL A 46 -8.79 0.65 8.46
N ASP A 47 -9.55 1.07 7.45
CA ASP A 47 -10.46 0.20 6.69
C ASP A 47 -9.69 -0.96 6.05
N TYR A 48 -8.54 -0.66 5.43
CA TYR A 48 -7.66 -1.68 4.85
C TYR A 48 -7.10 -2.65 5.91
N CYS A 49 -6.66 -2.15 7.07
CA CYS A 49 -6.18 -3.03 8.14
C CYS A 49 -7.30 -3.96 8.62
N GLN A 50 -8.52 -3.47 8.79
CA GLN A 50 -9.68 -4.25 9.24
C GLN A 50 -10.24 -5.19 8.17
N SER A 51 -9.92 -4.96 6.89
CA SER A 51 -10.30 -5.86 5.80
C SER A 51 -9.55 -7.21 5.85
N CYS A 52 -8.41 -7.27 6.55
CA CYS A 52 -7.66 -8.51 6.73
C CYS A 52 -8.36 -9.43 7.75
N HIS A 53 -8.47 -10.73 7.45
CA HIS A 53 -9.22 -11.66 8.31
C HIS A 53 -8.68 -11.72 9.74
N VAL A 54 -7.35 -11.60 9.90
CA VAL A 54 -6.65 -11.64 11.21
C VAL A 54 -6.89 -10.37 12.04
N HIS A 55 -7.38 -9.32 11.40
CA HIS A 55 -7.58 -8.00 11.97
C HIS A 55 -9.05 -7.57 11.93
N ARG A 56 -10.01 -8.47 11.67
CA ARG A 56 -11.44 -8.09 11.70
C ARG A 56 -11.92 -7.55 13.04
N THR A 57 -11.27 -7.98 14.14
CA THR A 57 -11.51 -7.49 15.50
C THR A 57 -10.47 -6.45 15.93
N PHE A 58 -9.64 -5.97 15.00
CA PHE A 58 -8.63 -4.97 15.27
C PHE A 58 -9.28 -3.64 15.62
N ASN A 59 -8.86 -3.07 16.75
CA ASN A 59 -9.17 -1.69 17.11
C ASN A 59 -7.92 -0.82 16.89
N PRO A 60 -7.92 0.07 15.89
CA PRO A 60 -6.77 0.93 15.59
C PRO A 60 -6.42 1.85 16.75
N SER A 61 -7.42 2.43 17.43
CA SER A 61 -7.21 3.34 18.56
C SER A 61 -6.53 2.62 19.72
N THR A 62 -6.97 1.41 20.06
CA THR A 62 -6.30 0.60 21.09
C THR A 62 -4.88 0.23 20.69
N HIS A 63 -4.65 -0.12 19.43
CA HIS A 63 -3.34 -0.50 18.92
C HIS A 63 -2.33 0.66 19.00
N LEU A 64 -2.73 1.85 18.55
CA LEU A 64 -1.90 3.06 18.57
C LEU A 64 -1.62 3.58 19.99
N VAL A 65 -2.37 3.14 21.00
CA VAL A 65 -2.07 3.45 22.41
C VAL A 65 -1.17 2.38 23.03
N GLN A 66 -1.49 1.10 22.83
CA GLN A 66 -0.83 0.02 23.57
C GLN A 66 0.51 -0.40 22.97
N LYS A 67 0.66 -0.41 21.64
CA LYS A 67 1.88 -0.89 21.01
C LYS A 67 3.06 0.07 21.13
N PRO A 68 2.90 1.39 20.87
CA PRO A 68 4.00 2.34 21.06
C PRO A 68 4.51 2.35 22.50
N ALA A 69 3.61 2.22 23.48
CA ALA A 69 3.97 2.13 24.90
C ALA A 69 4.84 0.91 25.28
N GLN A 70 4.98 -0.09 24.40
CA GLN A 70 5.86 -1.24 24.60
C GLN A 70 7.28 -1.00 24.09
N TYR A 71 7.53 0.13 23.42
CA TYR A 71 8.82 0.45 22.81
C TYR A 71 9.53 1.56 23.59
N GLU A 72 10.85 1.44 23.68
CA GLU A 72 11.66 2.35 24.51
C GLU A 72 12.05 3.64 23.80
N LYS A 73 12.10 3.65 22.46
CA LYS A 73 12.71 4.73 21.68
C LYS A 73 11.86 5.17 20.47
N PRO A 74 11.88 6.47 20.14
CA PRO A 74 11.33 6.97 18.90
C PRO A 74 12.03 6.36 17.67
N PRO A 75 11.37 6.31 16.50
CA PRO A 75 10.01 6.81 16.25
C PRO A 75 8.90 5.87 16.76
N PHE A 76 9.24 4.62 17.11
CA PHE A 76 8.25 3.58 17.44
C PHE A 76 7.50 3.84 18.75
N SER A 77 8.16 4.38 19.78
CA SER A 77 7.52 4.74 21.05
C SER A 77 6.50 5.86 20.93
N ASP A 78 6.65 6.71 19.92
CA ASP A 78 5.88 7.94 19.72
C ASP A 78 4.91 7.81 18.54
N ALA A 79 4.76 6.60 18.01
CA ALA A 79 3.95 6.34 16.83
C ALA A 79 2.48 6.72 17.10
N SER A 80 1.97 7.66 16.29
CA SER A 80 0.58 8.13 16.34
C SER A 80 -0.21 7.75 15.10
N ASP A 81 0.45 7.13 14.11
CA ASP A 81 -0.16 6.59 12.91
C ASP A 81 0.36 5.17 12.63
N CYS A 82 -0.33 4.45 11.76
CA CYS A 82 0.08 3.09 11.39
C CYS A 82 1.35 3.08 10.53
N LYS A 83 1.61 4.16 9.79
CA LYS A 83 2.70 4.26 8.80
C LYS A 83 4.08 4.33 9.45
N THR A 84 4.14 4.75 10.72
CA THR A 84 5.37 4.79 11.50
C THR A 84 6.03 3.41 11.58
N CYS A 85 5.23 2.35 11.66
CA CYS A 85 5.71 0.97 11.74
C CYS A 85 5.42 0.15 10.48
N HIS A 86 4.37 0.50 9.73
CA HIS A 86 3.86 -0.32 8.63
C HIS A 86 3.97 0.36 7.27
N GLU A 87 4.45 -0.39 6.28
CA GLU A 87 4.50 -0.01 4.87
C GLU A 87 3.69 -1.01 4.03
N ILE A 88 3.20 -0.54 2.88
CA ILE A 88 2.62 -1.39 1.84
C ILE A 88 3.47 -1.31 0.57
N LYS A 89 3.86 -2.48 0.07
CA LYS A 89 4.54 -2.67 -1.22
C LYS A 89 3.68 -3.49 -2.15
N ARG A 90 4.05 -3.51 -3.43
CA ARG A 90 3.43 -4.37 -4.45
C ARG A 90 4.45 -5.29 -5.07
N ASN A 91 4.08 -6.57 -5.24
CA ASN A 91 4.87 -7.50 -6.04
C ASN A 91 4.65 -7.25 -7.55
N ILE A 92 5.32 -8.04 -8.40
CA ILE A 92 5.18 -7.95 -9.86
C ILE A 92 3.75 -8.25 -10.37
N TRP A 93 2.96 -8.96 -9.57
CA TRP A 93 1.56 -9.31 -9.83
C TRP A 93 0.57 -8.27 -9.27
N ARG A 94 1.09 -7.19 -8.68
CA ARG A 94 0.35 -6.12 -7.99
C ARG A 94 -0.34 -6.55 -6.69
N ASP A 95 -0.04 -7.73 -6.15
CA ASP A 95 -0.50 -8.13 -4.83
C ASP A 95 0.13 -7.24 -3.77
N VAL A 96 -0.62 -6.99 -2.70
CA VAL A 96 -0.14 -6.18 -1.58
C VAL A 96 0.74 -7.01 -0.66
N ILE A 97 1.97 -6.53 -0.45
CA ILE A 97 2.89 -6.99 0.58
C ILE A 97 2.86 -5.96 1.71
N LYS A 98 2.48 -6.39 2.91
CA LYS A 98 2.55 -5.59 4.13
C LYS A 98 3.93 -5.79 4.76
N VAL A 99 4.62 -4.70 5.04
CA VAL A 99 5.93 -4.70 5.69
C VAL A 99 5.78 -4.08 7.07
N THR A 100 6.31 -4.72 8.09
CA THR A 100 6.33 -4.20 9.46
C THR A 100 7.78 -4.05 9.92
N HIS A 101 8.12 -2.84 10.35
CA HIS A 101 9.41 -2.50 10.94
C HIS A 101 9.31 -2.55 12.46
N PHE A 102 10.30 -3.17 13.09
CA PHE A 102 10.40 -3.25 14.55
C PHE A 102 11.58 -2.43 15.08
N PRO A 103 11.56 -2.04 16.37
CA PRO A 103 12.65 -1.25 16.97
C PRO A 103 14.01 -1.95 16.99
N ASP A 104 14.04 -3.28 16.98
CA ASP A 104 15.27 -4.07 16.92
C ASP A 104 15.89 -4.13 15.51
N GLY A 105 15.26 -3.47 14.54
CA GLY A 105 15.67 -3.47 13.13
C GLY A 105 15.16 -4.67 12.34
N SER A 106 14.42 -5.59 12.97
CA SER A 106 13.79 -6.69 12.23
C SER A 106 12.67 -6.16 11.34
N ILE A 107 12.46 -6.87 10.23
CA ILE A 107 11.44 -6.57 9.24
C ILE A 107 10.66 -7.85 8.97
N VAL A 108 9.33 -7.75 9.06
CA VAL A 108 8.43 -8.85 8.73
C VAL A 108 7.57 -8.47 7.53
N GLU A 109 7.63 -9.28 6.49
CA GLU A 109 6.79 -9.16 5.31
C GLU A 109 5.65 -10.19 5.37
N SER A 110 4.44 -9.75 5.01
CA SER A 110 3.29 -10.63 4.89
C SER A 110 2.47 -10.27 3.65
N SER A 111 2.22 -11.24 2.79
CA SER A 111 1.19 -11.14 1.75
C SER A 111 -0.15 -11.59 2.33
N ASN A 112 -1.24 -10.99 1.85
CA ASN A 112 -2.56 -11.60 2.01
C ASN A 112 -2.71 -12.81 1.08
#